data_AF-A0A832IXQ2-F1
#
_entry.id   AF-A0A832IXQ2-F1
#
_cell.length_a   1.000
_cell.length_b   1.000
_cell.length_c   1.000
_cell.angle_alpha   90.00
_cell.angle_beta   90.00
_cell.angle_gamma   90.00
#
_symmetry.space_group_name_H-M   'P 1'
#
loop_
_entity.id
_entity.type
_entity.pdbx_description
1 polymer ?
#
loop_
_entity_poly.entity_id
_entity_poly.type
_entity_poly.pdbx_seq_one_letter_code
_entity_poly.pdbx_strand_id
1 'polypeptide(L)'
;MKMVNEKPQDDLELYFAAERNSAVQPSNDLLRRVMADAEAALPDFERSADKAKSGVFSVLWRAIGGWPVVAGLAAATVAGVWIGFSQPAGIERVSAFYLGQSDEVNMVDLLYAFDAEFGEG
;
A
#
# COMPACT_ATOMS: atom_id res chain seq x y z
N MET A 1 -15.67 -29.80 -4.42
CA MET A 1 -14.31 -29.80 -4.99
C MET A 1 -13.67 -28.48 -4.58
N LYS A 2 -12.91 -28.47 -3.47
CA LYS A 2 -12.38 -27.25 -2.86
C LYS A 2 -11.08 -26.90 -3.58
N MET A 3 -11.07 -25.77 -4.29
CA MET A 3 -9.87 -25.23 -4.92
C MET A 3 -8.91 -24.85 -3.79
N VAL A 4 -7.89 -25.68 -3.57
CA VAL A 4 -6.78 -25.37 -2.69
C VAL A 4 -6.05 -24.19 -3.35
N ASN A 5 -6.19 -23.01 -2.76
CA ASN A 5 -5.45 -21.82 -3.14
C ASN A 5 -4.09 -21.93 -2.46
N GLU A 6 -3.23 -22.83 -2.96
CA GLU A 6 -1.83 -22.92 -2.56
C GLU A 6 -1.16 -21.62 -2.97
N LYS A 7 -1.03 -20.71 -2.01
CA LYS A 7 -0.19 -19.53 -2.19
C LYS A 7 1.25 -20.00 -2.00
N PRO A 8 2.20 -19.61 -2.87
CA PRO A 8 3.61 -19.98 -2.73
C PRO A 8 4.27 -19.57 -1.40
N GLN A 9 3.58 -18.76 -0.58
CA GLN A 9 4.00 -18.40 0.77
C GLN A 9 3.83 -19.56 1.79
N ASP A 10 2.82 -20.43 1.62
CA ASP A 10 2.59 -21.57 2.54
C ASP A 10 3.69 -22.64 2.39
N ASP A 11 4.16 -22.88 1.16
CA ASP A 11 5.24 -23.83 0.90
C ASP A 11 6.56 -23.38 1.52
N LEU A 12 6.87 -22.08 1.44
CA LEU A 12 8.07 -21.50 2.05
C LEU A 12 8.01 -21.55 3.59
N GLU A 13 6.84 -21.28 4.17
CA GLU A 13 6.65 -21.37 5.63
C GLU A 13 6.87 -22.80 6.13
N LEU A 14 6.48 -23.82 5.36
CA LEU A 14 6.75 -25.23 5.68
C LEU A 14 8.25 -25.52 5.77
N TYR A 15 9.04 -25.04 4.79
CA TYR A 15 10.50 -25.21 4.80
C TYR A 15 11.15 -24.45 5.96
N PHE A 16 10.73 -23.20 6.23
CA PHE A 16 11.25 -22.43 7.37
C PHE A 16 10.88 -23.04 8.73
N ALA A 17 9.70 -23.62 8.88
CA ALA A 17 9.28 -24.32 10.09
C ALA A 17 10.12 -25.58 10.35
N ALA A 18 10.48 -26.31 9.30
CA ALA A 18 11.36 -27.48 9.40
C ALA A 18 12.80 -27.08 9.81
N GLU A 19 13.33 -25.99 9.23
CA GLU A 19 14.70 -25.55 9.51
C GLU A 19 14.87 -24.81 10.84
N ARG A 20 13.81 -24.18 11.38
CA ARG A 20 13.84 -23.49 12.68
C ARG A 20 14.25 -24.42 13.83
N ASN A 21 13.89 -25.69 13.75
CA ASN A 21 14.23 -26.71 14.75
C ASN A 21 15.61 -27.37 14.51
N SER A 22 16.21 -27.14 13.35
CA SER A 22 17.49 -27.74 12.92
C SER A 22 18.59 -26.69 12.77
N ALA A 23 18.40 -25.50 13.34
CA ALA A 23 19.34 -24.40 13.22
C ALA A 23 20.70 -24.80 13.81
N VAL A 24 21.69 -24.92 12.93
CA VAL A 24 23.09 -25.16 13.31
C VAL A 24 23.57 -23.94 14.09
N GLN A 25 24.02 -24.15 15.33
CA GLN A 25 24.59 -23.07 16.11
C GLN A 25 25.89 -22.59 15.47
N PRO A 26 26.05 -21.28 15.22
CA PRO A 26 27.30 -20.74 14.69
C PRO A 26 28.44 -20.97 15.69
N SER A 27 29.67 -21.08 15.17
CA SER A 27 30.83 -21.26 16.03
C SER A 27 31.08 -20.00 16.88
N ASN A 28 31.60 -20.19 18.10
CA ASN A 28 31.93 -19.08 18.98
C ASN A 28 32.96 -18.11 18.37
N ASP A 29 33.88 -18.60 17.54
CA ASP A 29 34.85 -17.75 16.84
C ASP A 29 34.16 -16.84 15.81
N LEU A 30 33.20 -17.39 15.05
CA LEU A 30 32.41 -16.61 14.10
C LEU A 30 31.60 -15.52 14.80
N LEU A 31 30.92 -15.87 15.90
CA LEU A 31 30.15 -14.89 16.68
C LEU A 31 31.03 -13.77 17.21
N ARG A 32 32.23 -14.07 17.70
CA ARG A 32 33.19 -13.05 18.17
C ARG A 32 33.61 -12.10 17.05
N ARG A 33 33.89 -12.62 15.86
CA ARG A 33 34.24 -11.79 14.70
C ARG A 33 33.08 -10.92 14.25
N VAL A 34 31.86 -11.47 14.21
CA VAL A 34 30.65 -10.71 13.86
C VAL A 34 30.42 -9.57 14.86
N MET A 35 30.61 -9.80 16.16
CA MET A 35 30.46 -8.75 17.18
C MET A 35 31.53 -7.66 17.04
N ALA A 36 32.79 -8.05 16.78
CA ALA A 36 33.87 -7.09 16.54
C ALA A 36 33.65 -6.27 15.26
N ASP A 37 33.14 -6.89 14.20
CA ASP A 37 32.79 -6.22 12.94
C ASP A 37 31.59 -5.27 13.11
N ALA A 38 30.58 -5.69 13.87
CA ALA A 38 29.46 -4.84 14.25
C ALA A 38 29.94 -3.59 15.02
N GLU A 39 30.78 -3.76 16.04
CA GLU A 39 31.39 -2.65 16.79
C GLU A 39 32.20 -1.70 15.87
N ALA A 40 32.92 -2.25 14.89
CA ALA A 40 33.64 -1.47 13.90
C ALA A 40 32.73 -0.74 12.89
N ALA A 41 31.50 -1.24 12.67
CA ALA A 41 30.49 -0.65 11.79
C ALA A 41 29.58 0.38 12.49
N LEU A 42 29.52 0.39 13.83
CA LEU A 42 28.78 1.40 14.62
C LEU A 42 29.14 2.89 14.35
N PRO A 43 30.41 3.31 14.11
CA PRO A 43 30.77 4.74 14.03
C PRO A 43 30.17 5.49 12.83
N ASP A 44 29.61 4.81 11.83
CA ASP A 44 29.03 5.45 10.63
C ASP A 44 27.50 5.57 10.66
N PHE A 45 26.80 4.88 11.57
CA PHE A 45 25.35 4.97 11.66
C PHE A 45 24.88 6.32 12.23
N GLU A 46 25.61 6.86 13.22
CA GLU A 46 25.32 8.21 13.75
C GLU A 46 25.93 9.32 12.90
N ARG A 47 27.12 9.10 12.31
CA ARG A 47 27.82 10.13 11.54
C ARG A 47 27.15 10.44 10.19
N SER A 48 26.41 9.49 9.61
CA SER A 48 25.63 9.74 8.38
C SER A 48 24.39 10.61 8.61
N ALA A 49 23.91 10.76 9.86
CA ALA A 49 22.76 11.62 10.17
C ALA A 49 23.13 13.11 10.23
N ASP A 50 24.41 13.42 10.47
CA ASP A 50 24.89 14.75 10.87
C ASP A 50 25.53 15.60 9.76
N LYS A 51 25.47 15.18 8.49
CA LYS A 51 26.13 15.93 7.42
C LYS A 51 25.31 16.29 6.18
N ALA A 52 23.99 16.22 6.25
CA ALA A 52 23.14 16.94 5.32
C ALA A 52 22.63 18.20 6.02
N LYS A 53 23.00 19.38 5.52
CA LYS A 53 22.35 20.65 5.90
C LYS A 53 20.86 20.46 5.65
N SER A 54 20.09 20.20 6.71
CA SER A 54 18.71 19.78 6.59
C SER A 54 17.88 20.97 6.13
N GLY A 55 17.70 21.10 4.82
CA GLY A 55 16.69 21.99 4.26
C GLY A 55 15.30 21.61 4.77
N VAL A 56 14.36 22.54 4.74
CA VAL A 56 12.97 22.34 5.22
C VAL A 56 12.34 21.06 4.63
N PHE A 57 12.69 20.73 3.39
CA PHE A 57 12.24 19.52 2.71
C PHE A 57 12.77 18.20 3.31
N SER A 58 13.99 18.19 3.84
CA SER A 58 14.58 17.04 4.54
C SER A 58 13.89 16.80 5.89
N VAL A 59 13.48 17.87 6.57
CA VAL A 59 12.70 17.80 7.82
C VAL A 59 11.32 17.22 7.54
N LEU A 60 10.65 17.67 6.46
CA LEU A 60 9.35 17.14 6.06
C LEU A 60 9.44 15.65 5.68
N TRP A 61 10.48 15.25 4.93
CA TRP A 61 10.74 13.85 4.58
C TRP A 61 11.01 12.95 5.79
N ARG A 62 11.70 13.47 6.82
CA ARG A 62 11.88 12.77 8.09
C ARG A 62 10.58 12.69 8.90
N ALA A 63 9.77 13.75 8.91
CA ALA A 63 8.48 13.76 9.60
C ALA A 63 7.46 12.76 9.00
N ILE A 64 7.53 12.54 7.69
CA ILE A 64 6.69 11.56 6.98
C ILE A 64 7.19 10.11 7.21
N GLY A 65 8.35 9.89 7.85
CA GLY A 65 8.83 8.55 8.18
C GLY A 65 9.65 7.88 7.07
N GLY A 66 10.09 8.64 6.06
CA GLY A 66 10.98 8.13 5.02
C GLY A 66 10.30 7.30 3.94
N TRP A 67 11.09 6.52 3.21
CA TRP A 67 10.65 5.76 2.04
C TRP A 67 9.53 4.73 2.29
N PRO A 68 9.35 4.13 3.50
CA PRO A 68 8.28 3.18 3.74
C PRO A 68 6.88 3.80 3.57
N VAL A 69 6.71 5.08 3.91
CA VAL A 69 5.41 5.76 3.75
C VAL A 69 5.09 6.04 2.29
N VAL A 70 6.10 6.39 1.48
CA VAL A 70 5.92 6.54 0.03
C VAL A 70 5.63 5.19 -0.63
N ALA A 71 6.30 4.11 -0.20
CA ALA A 71 6.01 2.76 -0.66
C ALA A 71 4.58 2.33 -0.29
N GLY A 72 4.14 2.62 0.94
CA GLY A 72 2.77 2.36 1.39
C GLY A 72 1.72 3.15 0.58
N LEU A 73 1.98 4.44 0.32
CA LEU A 73 1.11 5.28 -0.50
C LEU A 73 1.01 4.76 -1.94
N ALA A 74 2.14 4.39 -2.55
CA ALA A 74 2.18 3.81 -3.89
C ALA A 74 1.47 2.45 -3.94
N ALA A 75 1.63 1.61 -2.93
CA ALA A 75 0.90 0.35 -2.83
C ALA A 75 -0.61 0.59 -2.66
N ALA A 76 -1.02 1.58 -1.85
CA ALA A 76 -2.42 1.94 -1.66
C ALA A 76 -3.06 2.51 -2.93
N THR A 77 -2.35 3.31 -3.72
CA THR A 77 -2.85 3.81 -5.01
C THR A 77 -3.00 2.67 -6.02
N VAL A 78 -2.01 1.79 -6.14
CA VAL A 78 -2.09 0.60 -7.00
C VAL A 78 -3.24 -0.31 -6.57
N ALA A 79 -3.41 -0.54 -5.27
CA ALA A 79 -4.53 -1.31 -4.73
C ALA A 79 -5.89 -0.63 -5.02
N GLY A 80 -5.96 0.70 -4.89
CA GLY A 80 -7.15 1.48 -5.24
C GLY A 80 -7.50 1.37 -6.72
N VAL A 81 -6.51 1.48 -7.62
CA VAL A 81 -6.72 1.28 -9.07
C VAL A 81 -7.16 -0.15 -9.37
N TRP A 82 -6.53 -1.15 -8.76
CA TRP A 82 -6.90 -2.55 -8.93
C TRP A 82 -8.35 -2.84 -8.50
N ILE A 83 -8.75 -2.34 -7.33
CA ILE A 83 -10.11 -2.45 -6.82
C ILE A 83 -11.11 -1.70 -7.72
N GLY A 84 -10.76 -0.50 -8.19
CA GLY A 84 -11.62 0.29 -9.06
C GLY A 84 -11.82 -0.30 -10.46
N PHE A 85 -10.82 -1.00 -10.99
CA PHE A 85 -10.87 -1.64 -12.31
C PHE A 85 -11.74 -2.91 -12.31
N SER A 86 -11.69 -3.67 -11.21
CA SER A 86 -12.49 -4.87 -11.02
C SER A 86 -13.88 -4.48 -10.48
N GLN A 87 -14.76 -3.89 -11.29
CA GLN A 87 -16.17 -3.74 -10.89
C GLN A 87 -16.77 -5.14 -10.64
N PRO A 88 -17.02 -5.55 -9.38
CA PRO A 88 -17.78 -6.74 -9.11
C PRO A 88 -19.25 -6.43 -9.46
N ALA A 89 -20.00 -7.38 -10.02
CA ALA A 89 -21.44 -7.27 -10.28
C ALA A 89 -22.33 -6.97 -9.03
N GLY A 90 -21.71 -6.66 -7.88
CA GLY A 90 -22.35 -6.12 -6.68
C GLY A 90 -22.44 -4.58 -6.66
N ILE A 91 -21.53 -3.86 -7.33
CA ILE A 91 -21.55 -2.38 -7.35
C ILE A 91 -22.70 -1.85 -8.20
N GLU A 92 -23.10 -2.54 -9.27
CA GLU A 92 -24.34 -2.24 -10.02
C GLU A 92 -25.58 -2.28 -9.12
N ARG A 93 -25.67 -3.23 -8.18
CA ARG A 93 -26.81 -3.31 -7.25
C ARG A 93 -26.83 -2.20 -6.21
N VAL A 94 -25.67 -1.84 -5.67
CA VAL A 94 -25.57 -0.75 -4.68
C VAL A 94 -25.74 0.61 -5.34
N SER A 95 -25.18 0.81 -6.53
CA SER A 95 -25.39 2.01 -7.33
C SER A 95 -26.83 2.11 -7.80
N ALA A 96 -27.48 1.03 -8.28
CA ALA A 96 -28.91 1.05 -8.60
C ALA A 96 -29.80 1.33 -7.38
N PHE A 97 -29.40 0.88 -6.18
CA PHE A 97 -30.13 1.21 -4.94
C PHE A 97 -29.96 2.69 -4.53
N TYR A 98 -28.75 3.25 -4.66
CA TYR A 98 -28.47 4.65 -4.30
C TYR A 98 -28.89 5.68 -5.38
N LEU A 99 -28.70 5.37 -6.66
CA LEU A 99 -29.08 6.21 -7.81
C LEU A 99 -30.52 5.96 -8.28
N GLY A 100 -31.08 4.76 -8.05
CA GLY A 100 -32.49 4.47 -8.31
C GLY A 100 -33.44 5.02 -7.22
N GLN A 101 -32.89 5.64 -6.16
CA GLN A 101 -33.65 6.39 -5.15
C GLN A 101 -33.68 7.91 -5.42
N SER A 102 -32.85 8.41 -6.34
CA SER A 102 -33.11 9.71 -6.97
C SER A 102 -34.18 9.50 -8.02
N ASP A 103 -35.33 10.17 -7.87
CA ASP A 103 -36.35 10.29 -8.91
C ASP A 103 -35.65 10.43 -10.27
N GLU A 104 -35.98 9.57 -11.24
CA GLU A 104 -35.41 9.60 -12.58
C GLU A 104 -35.67 10.99 -13.19
N VAL A 105 -34.76 11.93 -12.98
CA VAL A 105 -34.77 13.20 -13.66
C VAL A 105 -34.35 12.88 -15.08
N ASN A 106 -35.35 12.69 -15.94
CA ASN A 106 -35.14 12.36 -17.33
C ASN A 106 -34.33 13.50 -17.96
N MET A 107 -33.19 13.19 -18.58
CA MET A 107 -32.35 14.22 -19.22
C MET A 107 -33.12 15.03 -20.27
N VAL A 108 -34.19 14.47 -20.83
CA VAL A 108 -35.11 15.17 -21.71
C VAL A 108 -35.88 16.28 -20.98
N ASP A 109 -36.29 16.03 -19.73
CA ASP A 109 -37.03 16.99 -18.89
C ASP A 109 -36.14 18.17 -18.47
N LEU A 110 -34.85 17.91 -18.22
CA LEU A 110 -33.86 18.97 -17.97
C LEU A 110 -33.62 19.86 -19.20
N LEU A 111 -33.62 19.27 -20.39
CA LEU A 111 -33.46 20.03 -21.63
C LEU A 111 -34.69 20.92 -21.89
N TYR A 112 -35.89 20.40 -21.61
CA TYR A 112 -37.13 21.16 -21.73
C TYR A 112 -37.23 22.29 -20.69
N ALA A 113 -36.84 22.04 -19.44
CA ALA A 113 -36.81 23.08 -18.41
C ALA A 113 -35.80 24.19 -18.72
N PHE A 114 -34.63 23.82 -19.25
CA PHE A 114 -33.62 24.79 -19.69
C PHE A 114 -34.11 25.62 -20.88
N ASP A 115 -34.70 24.99 -21.90
CA ASP A 115 -35.24 25.72 -23.05
C ASP A 115 -36.44 26.61 -22.69
N ALA A 116 -37.28 26.19 -21.73
CA ALA A 116 -38.37 27.01 -21.22
C ALA A 116 -37.86 28.27 -20.49
N GLU A 117 -36.75 28.17 -19.75
CA GLU A 117 -36.15 29.30 -19.03
C GLU A 117 -35.44 30.30 -19.97
N PHE A 118 -34.87 29.83 -21.10
CA PHE A 118 -34.12 30.67 -22.05
C PHE A 118 -34.91 31.06 -23.32
N GLY A 119 -36.04 30.40 -23.59
CA GLY A 119 -36.89 30.62 -24.77
C GLY A 119 -38.00 31.66 -24.56
N GLU A 120 -38.25 32.13 -23.34
CA GLU A 120 -39.21 33.21 -23.04
C GLU A 120 -38.60 34.62 -23.16
N GLY A 121 -37.96 34.90 -24.30
CA GLY A 121 -37.42 36.22 -24.68
C GLY A 121 -37.93 36.71 -26.03
#